data_AF-A0A1S1T9H1-F1
#
_entry.id   AF-A0A1S1T9H1-F1
#
_cell.length_a   1.000
_cell.length_b   1.000
_cell.length_c   1.000
_cell.angle_alpha   90.00
_cell.angle_beta   90.00
_cell.angle_gamma   90.00
#
_symmetry.space_group_name_H-M   'P 1'
#
loop_
_entity.id
_entity.type
_entity.pdbx_description
1 polymer ?
#
loop_
_entity_poly.entity_id
_entity_poly.type
_entity_poly.pdbx_seq_one_letter_code
_entity_poly.pdbx_strand_id
1 'polypeptide(L)'
;MSAKIYRPAKTAMQSGKAKTHLWVLEFDQEQARRIDPILGYTSSGDMKQQVKLTFETREQAEAYAKREGIEYRVILPKEAARQVVSYTDNFRFNRFQPWTH
;
A
#
# COMPACT_ATOMS: atom_id res chain seq x y z
N MET A 1 20.06 5.46 3.34
CA MET A 1 18.72 5.77 2.79
C MET A 1 17.90 4.51 2.85
N SER A 2 16.79 4.51 3.60
CA SER A 2 15.97 3.32 3.79
C SER A 2 14.92 3.17 2.70
N ALA A 3 14.51 1.92 2.46
CA ALA A 3 13.37 1.58 1.63
C ALA A 3 12.29 0.89 2.47
N LYS A 4 11.04 0.99 2.02
CA LYS A 4 9.93 0.22 2.56
C LYS A 4 9.53 -0.85 1.56
N ILE A 5 9.37 -2.07 2.05
CA ILE A 5 8.83 -3.22 1.32
C ILE A 5 7.43 -3.48 1.87
N TYR A 6 6.41 -3.37 1.03
CA TYR A 6 5.01 -3.49 1.47
C TYR A 6 4.09 -4.00 0.36
N ARG A 7 2.92 -4.52 0.74
CA ARG A 7 1.81 -4.78 -0.20
C ARG A 7 0.86 -3.59 -0.21
N PRO A 8 0.56 -2.97 -1.37
CA PRO A 8 -0.37 -1.85 -1.44
C PRO A 8 -1.76 -2.20 -0.89
N ALA A 9 -2.34 -1.29 -0.11
CA ALA A 9 -3.73 -1.41 0.30
C ALA A 9 -4.68 -1.16 -0.86
N LYS A 10 -5.89 -1.73 -0.79
CA LYS A 10 -6.97 -1.42 -1.72
C LYS A 10 -7.34 0.05 -1.59
N THR A 11 -7.48 0.76 -2.71
CA THR A 11 -8.03 2.12 -2.71
C THR A 11 -9.41 2.15 -2.06
N ALA A 12 -9.66 3.11 -1.17
CA ALA A 12 -10.93 3.20 -0.44
C ALA A 12 -12.13 3.36 -1.40
N MET A 13 -11.96 4.15 -2.46
CA MET A 13 -13.00 4.47 -3.45
C MET A 13 -13.27 3.36 -4.48
N GLN A 14 -12.41 2.33 -4.58
CA GLN A 14 -12.53 1.29 -5.60
C GLN A 14 -12.60 -0.10 -4.97
N SER A 15 -13.37 -1.02 -5.56
CA SER A 15 -13.51 -2.40 -5.07
C SER A 15 -12.42 -3.35 -5.56
N GLY A 16 -11.69 -3.00 -6.62
CA GLY A 16 -10.69 -3.85 -7.26
C GLY A 16 -9.50 -4.19 -6.36
N LYS A 17 -9.12 -5.48 -6.30
CA LYS A 17 -8.02 -6.00 -5.46
C LYS A 17 -6.78 -6.43 -6.24
N ALA A 18 -6.79 -6.37 -7.57
CA ALA A 18 -5.72 -6.93 -8.40
C ALA A 18 -4.31 -6.42 -8.01
N LYS A 19 -4.18 -5.14 -7.68
CA LYS A 19 -2.90 -4.51 -7.33
C LYS A 19 -2.45 -4.74 -5.88
N THR A 20 -3.25 -5.39 -5.04
CA THR A 20 -2.90 -5.62 -3.61
C THR A 20 -2.10 -6.90 -3.40
N HIS A 21 -1.88 -7.70 -4.44
CA HIS A 21 -1.15 -8.97 -4.34
C HIS A 21 0.36 -8.81 -4.56
N LEU A 22 0.79 -7.74 -5.23
CA LEU A 22 2.19 -7.47 -5.51
C LEU A 22 2.89 -6.83 -4.31
N TRP A 23 4.15 -7.19 -4.13
CA TRP A 23 5.07 -6.54 -3.20
C TRP A 23 5.73 -5.36 -3.88
N VAL A 24 5.84 -4.24 -3.18
CA VAL A 24 6.42 -3.01 -3.69
C VAL A 24 7.58 -2.59 -2.80
N LEU A 25 8.73 -2.33 -3.42
CA LEU A 25 9.85 -1.63 -2.80
C LEU A 25 9.80 -0.17 -3.24
N GLU A 26 9.68 0.73 -2.28
CA GLU A 26 9.67 2.17 -2.48
C GLU A 26 10.71 2.82 -1.55
N PHE A 27 11.49 3.77 -2.05
CA PHE A 27 12.47 4.49 -1.25
C PHE A 27 11.81 5.56 -0.38
N ASP A 28 12.28 5.72 0.85
CA ASP A 28 11.88 6.85 1.69
C ASP A 28 12.47 8.16 1.13
N GLN A 29 11.83 9.30 1.42
CA GLN A 29 12.31 10.61 0.95
C GLN A 29 13.62 10.98 1.66
N GLU A 30 14.67 11.27 0.89
CA GLU A 30 15.96 11.73 1.46
C GLU A 30 15.99 13.25 1.61
N GLN A 31 15.38 13.97 0.67
CA GLN A 31 15.33 15.43 0.67
C GLN A 31 13.90 15.94 0.64
N ALA A 32 13.64 16.98 1.44
CA ALA A 32 12.37 17.68 1.42
C ALA A 32 12.12 18.32 0.04
N ARG A 33 10.86 18.25 -0.40
CA ARG A 33 10.42 18.93 -1.62
C ARG A 33 10.46 20.44 -1.43
N ARG A 34 10.82 21.17 -2.48
CA ARG A 34 10.88 22.64 -2.49
C ARG A 34 9.92 23.17 -3.54
N ILE A 35 9.43 24.38 -3.33
CA ILE A 35 8.61 25.08 -4.32
C ILE A 35 9.55 25.93 -5.17
N ASP A 36 9.43 25.82 -6.49
CA ASP A 36 10.14 26.67 -7.43
C ASP A 36 9.66 28.13 -7.26
N PRO A 37 10.57 29.11 -7.06
CA PRO A 37 10.19 30.48 -6.73
C PRO A 37 9.55 31.25 -7.90
N ILE A 38 9.66 30.77 -9.14
CA ILE A 38 9.17 31.49 -10.32
C ILE A 38 7.83 30.89 -10.79
N LEU A 39 7.81 29.57 -11.03
CA LEU A 39 6.67 28.86 -11.60
C LEU A 39 5.78 28.20 -10.54
N GLY A 40 6.24 28.10 -9.30
CA GLY A 40 5.47 27.48 -8.21
C GLY A 40 5.39 25.95 -8.26
N TYR A 41 6.18 25.30 -9.12
CA TYR A 41 6.19 23.85 -9.23
C TYR A 41 6.89 23.16 -8.06
N THR A 42 6.47 21.94 -7.74
CA THR A 42 7.15 21.12 -6.75
C THR A 42 8.42 20.55 -7.36
N SER A 43 9.59 21.01 -6.89
CA SER A 43 10.91 20.55 -7.30
C SER A 43 11.54 19.69 -6.21
N SER A 44 12.37 18.72 -6.62
CA SER A 44 13.16 17.88 -5.73
C SER A 44 14.43 17.43 -6.43
N GLY A 45 15.55 17.37 -5.69
CA GLY A 45 16.79 16.75 -6.15
C GLY A 45 16.85 15.23 -5.93
N ASP A 46 15.83 14.65 -5.29
CA ASP A 46 15.75 13.22 -4.99
C ASP A 46 15.12 12.46 -6.16
N MET A 47 15.98 11.85 -6.99
CA MET A 47 15.55 11.04 -8.14
C MET A 47 14.94 9.70 -7.72
N LYS A 48 15.37 9.15 -6.57
CA LYS A 48 14.99 7.79 -6.14
C LYS A 48 13.52 7.72 -5.69
N GLN A 49 12.93 8.85 -5.31
CA GLN A 49 11.50 8.97 -5.03
C GLN A 49 10.58 8.54 -6.17
N GLN A 50 11.07 8.57 -7.40
CA GLN A 50 10.29 8.18 -8.58
C GLN A 50 10.33 6.66 -8.81
N VAL A 51 11.26 5.94 -8.18
CA VAL A 51 11.49 4.51 -8.41
C VAL A 51 10.55 3.70 -7.53
N LYS A 52 9.73 2.86 -8.17
CA LYS A 52 8.92 1.83 -7.51
C LYS A 52 9.18 0.50 -8.20
N LEU A 53 9.64 -0.48 -7.43
CA LEU A 53 9.91 -1.82 -7.94
C LEU A 53 8.85 -2.78 -7.44
N THR A 54 8.27 -3.56 -8.34
CA THR A 54 7.21 -4.54 -8.03
C THR A 54 7.78 -5.95 -8.09
N PHE A 55 7.41 -6.77 -7.10
CA PHE A 55 7.83 -8.16 -6.94
C PHE A 55 6.62 -9.05 -6.65
N GLU A 56 6.74 -10.34 -6.97
CA GLU A 56 5.67 -11.31 -6.71
C GLU A 56 5.69 -11.80 -5.25
N THR A 57 6.88 -11.91 -4.66
CA THR A 57 7.07 -12.40 -3.30
C THR A 57 7.86 -11.40 -2.46
N ARG A 58 7.67 -11.49 -1.14
CA ARG A 58 8.42 -10.67 -0.19
C ARG A 58 9.91 -10.99 -0.26
N GLU A 59 10.23 -12.26 -0.35
CA GLU A 59 11.58 -12.79 -0.34
C GLU A 59 12.40 -12.27 -1.53
N GLN A 60 11.78 -12.14 -2.71
CA GLN A 60 12.42 -11.50 -3.87
C GLN A 60 12.75 -10.02 -3.62
N ALA A 61 11.83 -9.27 -3.01
CA ALA A 61 12.06 -7.86 -2.69
C ALA A 61 13.19 -7.70 -1.64
N GLU A 62 13.21 -8.56 -0.63
CA GLU A 62 14.27 -8.57 0.39
C GLU A 62 15.62 -8.98 -0.18
N ALA A 63 15.66 -10.00 -1.05
CA ALA A 63 16.89 -10.43 -1.72
C ALA A 63 17.47 -9.32 -2.60
N TYR A 64 16.61 -8.61 -3.34
CA TYR A 64 17.02 -7.44 -4.12
C TYR A 64 17.61 -6.35 -3.21
N ALA A 65 16.90 -5.99 -2.12
CA ALA A 65 17.38 -4.97 -1.19
C ALA A 65 18.75 -5.33 -0.57
N LYS A 66 18.94 -6.60 -0.17
CA LYS A 66 20.23 -7.09 0.35
C LYS A 66 21.34 -7.04 -0.70
N ARG A 67 21.05 -7.45 -1.94
CA ARG A 67 22.03 -7.46 -3.04
C ARG A 67 22.53 -6.06 -3.37
N GLU A 68 21.63 -5.08 -3.38
CA GLU A 68 21.96 -3.68 -3.67
C GLU A 68 22.46 -2.91 -2.43
N GLY A 69 22.56 -3.55 -1.26
CA GLY A 69 23.02 -2.91 -0.02
C GLY A 69 22.06 -1.84 0.53
N ILE A 70 20.76 -1.98 0.25
CA ILE A 70 19.73 -1.01 0.66
C ILE A 70 19.17 -1.41 2.03
N GLU A 71 19.21 -0.51 3.00
CA GLU A 71 18.50 -0.70 4.28
C GLU A 71 16.99 -0.71 4.04
N TYR A 72 16.28 -1.68 4.62
CA TYR A 72 14.84 -1.82 4.37
C TYR A 72 14.04 -2.13 5.63
N ARG A 73 12.77 -1.72 5.60
CA ARG A 73 11.73 -2.14 6.55
C ARG A 73 10.62 -2.88 5.84
N VAL A 74 10.13 -3.97 6.45
CA VAL A 74 9.03 -4.76 5.90
C VAL A 74 7.74 -4.40 6.61
N ILE A 75 6.72 -4.04 5.84
CA ILE A 75 5.37 -3.77 6.34
C ILE A 75 4.48 -4.93 5.91
N LEU A 76 4.01 -5.70 6.88
CA LEU A 76 3.15 -6.85 6.61
C LEU A 76 1.77 -6.41 6.08
N PRO A 77 1.20 -7.13 5.10
CA PRO A 77 -0.15 -6.86 4.63
C PRO A 77 -1.17 -7.06 5.74
N LYS A 78 -2.10 -6.11 5.88
CA LYS A 78 -3.30 -6.31 6.70
C LYS A 78 -4.40 -6.89 5.83
N GLU A 79 -4.57 -8.20 5.88
CA GLU A 79 -5.61 -8.86 5.10
C GLU A 79 -6.99 -8.60 5.70
N ALA A 80 -7.97 -8.33 4.83
CA ALA A 80 -9.34 -8.11 5.27
C ALA A 80 -9.96 -9.46 5.67
N ALA A 81 -10.47 -9.55 6.90
CA ALA A 81 -11.20 -10.72 7.35
C ALA A 81 -12.46 -10.92 6.48
N ARG A 82 -12.66 -12.14 6.00
CA ARG A 82 -13.87 -12.51 5.26
C ARG A 82 -15.04 -12.57 6.23
N GLN A 83 -16.02 -11.69 6.06
CA GLN A 83 -17.27 -11.77 6.79
C GLN A 83 -18.19 -12.78 6.10
N VAL A 84 -18.71 -13.74 6.88
CA VAL A 84 -19.77 -14.65 6.42
C VAL A 84 -21.08 -13.91 6.64
N VAL A 85 -21.75 -13.56 5.55
CA VAL A 85 -23.03 -12.85 5.57
C VAL A 85 -24.03 -13.71 4.82
N SER A 86 -25.14 -14.07 5.47
CA SER A 86 -26.27 -14.74 4.83
C SER A 86 -27.41 -13.75 4.63
N TYR A 87 -28.08 -13.84 3.48
CA TYR A 87 -29.27 -13.01 3.22
C TYR A 87 -30.40 -13.29 4.22
N THR A 88 -30.56 -14.55 4.66
CA THR A 88 -31.56 -14.94 5.66
C THR A 88 -31.33 -14.25 7.00
N ASP A 89 -30.08 -13.91 7.34
CA ASP A 89 -29.74 -13.22 8.59
C ASP A 89 -30.27 -11.77 8.63
N ASN A 90 -30.72 -11.23 7.49
CA ASN A 90 -31.36 -9.92 7.43
C ASN A 90 -32.77 -9.92 8.03
N PHE A 91 -33.44 -11.08 8.10
CA PHE A 91 -34.83 -11.21 8.54
C PHE A 91 -34.99 -11.96 9.87
N ARG A 92 -33.90 -12.23 10.60
CA ARG A 92 -33.99 -12.87 11.92
C ARG A 92 -34.78 -12.00 12.89
N PHE A 93 -35.73 -12.61 13.59
CA PHE A 93 -36.58 -11.94 14.59
C PHE A 93 -35.79 -11.33 15.75
N ASN A 94 -34.57 -11.81 16.03
CA ASN A 94 -33.70 -11.34 17.10
C ASN A 94 -32.66 -10.30 16.66
N ARG A 95 -32.75 -9.77 15.44
CA ARG A 95 -31.84 -8.75 14.93
C ARG A 95 -32.14 -7.41 15.59
N PHE A 96 -31.15 -6.83 16.27
CA PHE A 96 -31.32 -5.56 16.99
C PHE A 96 -31.50 -4.35 16.06
N GLN A 97 -30.91 -4.37 14.86
CA GLN A 97 -31.07 -3.29 13.87
C GLN A 97 -31.75 -3.82 12.61
N PRO A 98 -32.86 -3.20 12.17
CA PRO A 98 -33.49 -3.57 10.90
C PRO A 98 -32.50 -3.37 9.75
N TRP A 99 -32.62 -4.21 8.71
CA TRP A 99 -31.78 -4.09 7.51
C TRP A 99 -32.32 -3.05 6.51
N THR A 100 -33.57 -2.62 6.71
CA THR A 100 -34.24 -1.58 5.93
C THR A 100 -33.86 -0.18 6.43
N HIS A 101 -33.98 0.80 5.54
CA HIS A 101 -33.73 2.22 5.81
C HIS A 101 -34.59 2.78 6.95
#